data_AF-U2LFU1-F1
#
_entry.id   AF-U2LFU1-F1
#
_cell.length_a   1.000
_cell.length_b   1.000
_cell.length_c   1.000
_cell.angle_alpha   90.00
_cell.angle_beta   90.00
_cell.angle_gamma   90.00
#
_symmetry.space_group_name_H-M   'P 1'
#
loop_
_entity.id
_entity.type
_entity.pdbx_description
1 polymer ?
#
loop_
_entity_poly.entity_id
_entity_poly.type
_entity_poly.pdbx_seq_one_letter_code
_entity_poly.pdbx_strand_id
1 'polypeptide(L)'
;MKKKFIYLLLSSWLLTPLGVFANNEVKFLSIELRNGTTAEFALADRPVITLTGGMMKAATAGKTITASLSDVVRYTFKTEGGTTGIEDDTKTQSSQPQSVFEEGHVRFTNLPARAPISVVTIDGRLVLKTQAGTDGRADIDLSQQHTGIYILRTPTISIKVFNKH
;
A
#
# COMPACT_ATOMS: atom_id res chain seq x y z
N MET A 1 -22.15 10.85 -63.92
CA MET A 1 -22.07 9.60 -63.12
C MET A 1 -20.59 9.19 -63.10
N LYS A 2 -19.83 9.05 -62.02
CA LYS A 2 -20.08 8.97 -60.58
C LYS A 2 -18.88 9.66 -59.91
N LYS A 3 -19.20 10.44 -58.86
CA LYS A 3 -18.26 11.00 -57.88
C LYS A 3 -17.46 9.87 -57.24
N LYS A 4 -16.36 10.27 -56.56
CA LYS A 4 -15.60 9.56 -55.52
C LYS A 4 -14.26 9.06 -56.03
N PHE A 5 -13.19 9.79 -55.68
CA PHE A 5 -11.92 9.24 -55.14
C PHE A 5 -10.94 10.38 -54.77
N ILE A 6 -11.47 11.56 -54.41
CA ILE A 6 -10.70 12.76 -54.02
C ILE A 6 -10.84 13.04 -52.51
N TYR A 7 -10.87 12.00 -51.67
CA TYR A 7 -10.89 12.17 -50.21
C TYR A 7 -10.21 11.00 -49.52
N LEU A 8 -8.92 10.76 -49.79
CA LEU A 8 -8.16 9.74 -49.06
C LEU A 8 -6.75 10.19 -48.63
N LEU A 9 -6.55 11.50 -48.46
CA LEU A 9 -5.32 12.07 -47.87
C LEU A 9 -5.66 13.11 -46.78
N LEU A 10 -6.76 12.88 -46.05
CA LEU A 10 -7.20 13.72 -44.93
C LEU A 10 -7.53 12.86 -43.68
N SER A 11 -6.65 11.93 -43.35
CA SER A 11 -6.65 11.23 -42.06
C SER A 11 -5.20 11.18 -41.54
N SER A 12 -4.57 12.35 -41.55
CA SER A 12 -3.39 12.59 -40.74
C SER A 12 -3.86 13.08 -39.37
N TRP A 13 -3.10 12.66 -38.36
CA TRP A 13 -3.26 12.90 -36.93
C TRP A 13 -4.23 11.96 -36.24
N LEU A 14 -3.83 10.68 -36.30
CA LEU A 14 -3.93 9.77 -35.18
C LEU A 14 -3.56 10.53 -33.89
N LEU A 15 -4.58 10.77 -33.08
CA LEU A 15 -4.54 11.31 -31.75
C LEU A 15 -3.52 10.50 -30.93
N THR A 16 -2.29 10.99 -30.80
CA THR A 16 -1.35 10.42 -29.84
C THR A 16 -1.81 10.86 -28.45
N PRO A 17 -2.23 9.94 -27.56
CA PRO A 17 -2.39 10.31 -26.17
C PRO A 17 -0.99 10.70 -25.68
N LEU A 18 -0.83 11.95 -25.25
CA LEU A 18 0.25 12.34 -24.36
C LEU A 18 0.01 11.61 -23.03
N GLY A 19 0.42 10.35 -22.98
CA GLY A 19 0.59 9.64 -21.72
C GLY A 19 1.75 10.31 -20.99
N VAL A 20 1.45 11.34 -20.21
CA VAL A 20 2.38 11.79 -19.16
C VAL A 20 2.41 10.66 -18.15
N PHE A 21 3.40 9.78 -18.26
CA PHE A 21 3.73 8.90 -17.16
C PHE A 21 4.26 9.79 -16.04
N ALA A 22 3.45 9.99 -15.00
CA ALA A 22 3.92 10.64 -13.78
C ALA A 22 5.13 9.83 -13.26
N ASN A 23 6.32 10.41 -13.37
CA ASN A 23 7.54 9.83 -12.82
C ASN A 23 7.54 10.08 -11.31
N ASN A 24 6.76 9.29 -10.57
CA ASN A 24 6.71 9.32 -9.11
C ASN A 24 7.93 8.58 -8.53
N GLU A 25 9.12 9.06 -8.86
CA GLU A 25 10.37 8.52 -8.34
C GLU A 25 10.49 8.86 -6.85
N VAL A 26 10.56 7.84 -6.01
CA VAL A 26 10.78 8.00 -4.57
C VAL A 26 12.16 8.59 -4.32
N LYS A 27 12.23 9.69 -3.57
CA LYS A 27 13.47 10.44 -3.32
C LYS A 27 13.92 10.47 -1.87
N PHE A 28 13.03 10.26 -0.91
CA PHE A 28 13.33 10.44 0.51
C PHE A 28 12.85 9.27 1.37
N LEU A 29 13.61 8.95 2.41
CA LEU A 29 13.20 8.17 3.57
C LEU A 29 12.86 9.15 4.69
N SER A 30 11.64 9.08 5.21
CA SER A 30 11.13 9.90 6.30
C SER A 30 10.87 9.03 7.53
N ILE A 31 11.34 9.48 8.68
CA ILE A 31 11.22 8.79 9.97
C ILE A 31 10.48 9.70 10.93
N GLU A 32 9.31 9.27 11.38
CA GLU A 32 8.47 10.01 12.31
C GLU A 32 8.63 9.46 13.72
N LEU A 33 8.91 10.33 14.67
CA LEU A 33 8.99 10.02 16.09
C LEU A 33 7.72 10.46 16.83
N ARG A 34 7.42 9.79 17.94
CA ARG A 34 6.22 10.01 18.77
C ARG A 34 6.11 11.42 19.35
N ASN A 35 7.24 12.12 19.46
CA ASN A 35 7.29 13.52 19.86
C ASN A 35 6.95 14.51 18.72
N GLY A 36 6.54 14.02 17.55
CA GLY A 36 6.24 14.82 16.36
C GLY A 36 7.46 15.17 15.50
N THR A 37 8.67 14.79 15.91
CA THR A 37 9.88 15.05 15.12
C THR A 37 9.90 14.15 13.90
N THR A 38 10.08 14.75 12.72
CA THR A 38 10.26 14.01 11.47
C THR A 38 11.68 14.23 10.93
N ALA A 39 12.40 13.15 10.70
CA ALA A 39 13.73 13.17 10.11
C ALA A 39 13.68 12.63 8.68
N GLU A 40 14.07 13.45 7.71
CA GLU A 40 14.11 13.07 6.29
C GLU A 40 15.55 12.85 5.80
N PHE A 41 15.75 11.80 5.01
CA PHE A 41 17.01 11.42 4.40
C PHE A 41 16.80 11.27 2.90
N ALA A 42 17.60 11.94 2.07
CA ALA A 42 17.57 11.70 0.63
C ALA A 42 18.09 10.28 0.35
N LEU A 43 17.39 9.51 -0.48
CA LEU A 43 17.80 8.16 -0.85
C LEU A 43 19.08 8.15 -1.68
N ALA A 44 19.35 9.23 -2.42
CA ALA A 44 20.61 9.45 -3.12
C ALA A 44 21.82 9.37 -2.17
N ASP A 45 21.65 9.77 -0.90
CA ASP A 45 22.70 9.73 0.13
C ASP A 45 22.85 8.35 0.79
N ARG A 46 22.10 7.34 0.31
CA ARG A 46 22.13 5.94 0.75
C ARG A 46 22.01 5.79 2.28
N PRO A 47 20.89 6.24 2.87
CA PRO A 47 20.68 6.10 4.30
C PRO A 47 20.63 4.62 4.71
N VAL A 48 21.30 4.30 5.82
CA VAL A 48 21.30 2.97 6.44
C VAL A 48 20.55 3.04 7.76
N ILE A 49 19.52 2.20 7.90
CA ILE A 49 18.82 2.00 9.18
C ILE A 49 19.40 0.76 9.86
N THR A 50 19.85 0.94 11.10
CA THR A 50 20.33 -0.14 11.98
C THR A 50 19.41 -0.22 13.18
N LEU A 51 18.90 -1.43 13.46
CA LEU A 51 18.07 -1.70 14.63
C LEU A 51 18.82 -2.65 15.55
N THR A 52 19.18 -2.20 16.75
CA THR A 52 19.98 -3.01 17.69
C THR A 52 19.68 -2.59 19.12
N GLY A 53 19.49 -3.58 20.01
CA GLY A 53 19.31 -3.33 21.45
C GLY A 53 18.13 -2.42 21.80
N GLY A 54 17.02 -2.50 21.05
CA GLY A 54 15.85 -1.63 21.28
C GLY A 54 15.99 -0.21 20.72
N MET A 55 17.10 0.10 20.04
CA MET A 55 17.37 1.41 19.44
C MET A 55 17.32 1.32 17.92
N MET A 56 16.88 2.42 17.30
CA MET A 56 17.05 2.68 15.88
C MET A 56 18.13 3.75 15.69
N LYS A 57 19.03 3.50 14.73
CA LYS A 57 19.92 4.50 14.17
C LYS A 57 19.68 4.58 12.67
N ALA A 58 19.41 5.76 12.15
CA ALA A 58 19.40 6.02 10.71
C ALA A 58 20.51 7.01 10.38
N ALA A 59 21.39 6.62 9.45
CA ALA A 59 22.59 7.39 9.14
C ALA A 59 22.90 7.43 7.65
N THR A 60 23.36 8.59 7.19
CA THR A 60 24.12 8.79 5.94
C THR A 60 25.53 9.24 6.33
N ALA A 61 26.36 9.56 5.33
CA ALA A 61 27.69 10.13 5.58
C ALA A 61 27.64 11.48 6.35
N GLY A 62 26.59 12.28 6.15
CA GLY A 62 26.48 13.64 6.70
C GLY A 62 25.37 13.86 7.74
N LYS A 63 24.48 12.88 7.94
CA LYS A 63 23.34 13.02 8.85
C LYS A 63 23.15 11.73 9.64
N THR A 64 22.84 11.85 10.93
CA THR A 64 22.50 10.70 11.77
C THR A 64 21.39 11.08 12.73
N ILE A 65 20.44 10.17 12.92
CA ILE A 65 19.48 10.20 14.03
C ILE A 65 19.57 8.88 14.79
N THR A 66 19.39 8.94 16.10
CA THR A 66 19.26 7.77 16.97
C THR A 66 18.06 7.99 17.86
N ALA A 67 17.19 6.99 17.97
CA ALA A 67 16.00 7.03 18.80
C ALA A 67 15.69 5.64 19.37
N SER A 68 14.92 5.58 20.46
CA SER A 68 14.34 4.31 20.90
C SER A 68 13.35 3.81 19.85
N LEU A 69 13.32 2.49 19.63
CA LEU A 69 12.32 1.87 18.76
C LEU A 69 10.88 2.10 19.25
N SER A 70 10.66 2.24 20.56
CA SER A 70 9.34 2.57 21.14
C SER A 70 8.80 3.92 20.69
N ASP A 71 9.71 4.81 20.30
CA ASP A 71 9.42 6.19 19.98
C ASP A 71 9.31 6.39 18.47
N VAL A 72 9.67 5.40 17.65
CA VAL A 72 9.45 5.47 16.21
C VAL A 72 8.00 5.11 15.89
N VAL A 73 7.30 6.05 15.25
CA VAL A 73 5.90 5.87 14.84
C VAL A 73 5.83 5.27 13.45
N ARG A 74 6.63 5.79 12.50
CA ARG A 74 6.53 5.39 11.09
C ARG A 74 7.85 5.59 10.33
N TYR A 75 8.09 4.73 9.35
CA TYR A 75 9.06 4.93 8.27
C TYR A 75 8.31 5.01 6.95
N THR A 76 8.53 6.07 6.17
CA THR A 76 7.82 6.30 4.90
C THR A 76 8.79 6.72 3.82
N PHE A 77 8.56 6.24 2.60
CA PHE A 77 9.28 6.67 1.41
C PHE A 77 8.46 7.74 0.67
N LYS A 78 9.07 8.89 0.36
CA LYS A 78 8.40 10.06 -0.23
C LYS A 78 9.03 10.52 -1.54
N THR A 79 8.22 11.07 -2.43
CA THR A 79 8.63 11.66 -3.73
C THR A 79 9.13 13.10 -3.57
N GLU A 80 8.59 13.86 -2.60
CA GLU A 80 8.99 15.24 -2.27
C GLU A 80 9.33 15.36 -0.78
N GLY A 81 10.24 16.28 -0.44
CA GLY A 81 10.59 16.61 0.94
C GLY A 81 9.53 17.53 1.55
N GLY A 82 9.12 17.24 2.78
CA GLY A 82 7.90 17.81 3.37
C GLY A 82 6.77 16.78 3.48
N THR A 83 5.89 16.98 4.46
CA THR A 83 4.75 16.09 4.67
C THR A 83 3.67 16.43 3.64
N THR A 84 3.59 15.67 2.55
CA THR A 84 2.26 15.24 2.14
C THR A 84 1.87 14.19 3.18
N GLY A 85 1.22 14.66 4.25
CA GLY A 85 0.52 13.75 5.13
C GLY A 85 -0.33 12.86 4.22
N ILE A 86 -0.23 11.54 4.37
CA ILE A 86 -1.36 10.72 3.96
C ILE A 86 -2.46 11.18 4.92
N GLU A 87 -3.22 12.19 4.52
CA GLU A 87 -4.49 12.48 5.17
C GLU A 87 -5.31 11.19 5.03
N ASP A 88 -5.93 10.77 6.13
CA ASP A 88 -7.02 9.81 6.04
C ASP A 88 -7.98 10.39 5.02
N ASP A 89 -8.08 9.74 3.86
CA ASP A 89 -8.92 10.19 2.76
C ASP A 89 -10.36 10.19 3.28
N THR A 90 -10.82 11.36 3.74
CA THR A 90 -12.13 11.51 4.34
C THR A 90 -13.17 11.16 3.29
N LYS A 91 -13.68 9.92 3.37
CA LYS A 91 -14.90 9.45 2.73
C LYS A 91 -15.06 9.88 1.27
N THR A 92 -14.28 9.27 0.39
CA THR A 92 -14.87 8.83 -0.87
C THR A 92 -15.00 7.32 -0.77
N GLN A 93 -16.21 6.77 -0.90
CA GLN A 93 -16.37 5.33 -1.09
C GLN A 93 -15.66 4.96 -2.40
N SER A 94 -14.37 4.65 -2.31
CA SER A 94 -13.59 4.22 -3.45
C SER A 94 -14.24 2.96 -3.99
N SER A 95 -14.59 2.93 -5.27
CA SER A 95 -15.10 1.73 -5.94
C SER A 95 -14.05 0.60 -5.99
N GLN A 96 -12.81 0.90 -5.57
CA GLN A 96 -11.74 -0.07 -5.51
C GLN A 96 -11.90 -0.97 -4.28
N PRO A 97 -11.49 -2.25 -4.40
CA PRO A 97 -11.35 -3.15 -3.27
C PRO A 97 -10.56 -2.51 -2.12
N GLN A 98 -11.04 -2.69 -0.89
CA GLN A 98 -10.39 -2.19 0.33
C GLN A 98 -10.39 -3.27 1.41
N SER A 99 -9.48 -3.13 2.38
CA SER A 99 -9.41 -4.00 3.56
C SER A 99 -9.05 -3.22 4.81
N VAL A 100 -9.69 -3.55 5.93
CA VAL A 100 -9.39 -3.02 7.26
C VAL A 100 -9.14 -4.21 8.20
N PHE A 101 -8.11 -4.09 9.05
CA PHE A 101 -7.84 -5.07 10.11
C PHE A 101 -7.99 -4.41 11.47
N GLU A 102 -9.00 -4.81 12.24
CA GLU A 102 -9.32 -4.27 13.56
C GLU A 102 -9.85 -5.40 14.44
N GLU A 103 -9.44 -5.43 15.71
CA GLU A 103 -9.98 -6.36 16.74
C GLU A 103 -9.95 -7.85 16.35
N GLY A 104 -8.97 -8.28 15.56
CA GLY A 104 -8.87 -9.68 15.10
C GLY A 104 -9.74 -10.00 13.88
N HIS A 105 -10.47 -9.01 13.34
CA HIS A 105 -11.27 -9.14 12.14
C HIS A 105 -10.60 -8.46 10.96
N VAL A 106 -10.54 -9.18 9.82
CA VAL A 106 -10.22 -8.57 8.53
C VAL A 106 -11.50 -8.37 7.74
N ARG A 107 -11.86 -7.10 7.54
CA ARG A 107 -13.04 -6.70 6.77
C ARG A 107 -12.64 -6.24 5.39
N PHE A 108 -13.26 -6.84 4.38
CA PHE A 108 -13.13 -6.42 2.99
C PHE A 108 -14.38 -5.70 2.52
N THR A 109 -14.19 -4.65 1.73
CA THR A 109 -15.24 -3.93 1.02
C THR A 109 -14.89 -3.79 -0.46
N ASN A 110 -15.92 -3.67 -1.30
CA ASN A 110 -15.80 -3.44 -2.74
C ASN A 110 -14.98 -4.52 -3.49
N LEU A 111 -14.97 -5.76 -3.00
CA LEU A 111 -14.50 -6.89 -3.79
C LEU A 111 -15.48 -7.20 -4.93
N PRO A 112 -15.05 -7.83 -6.02
CA PRO A 112 -15.98 -8.45 -6.96
C PRO A 112 -16.95 -9.38 -6.20
N ALA A 113 -18.23 -9.35 -6.57
CA ALA A 113 -19.24 -10.21 -5.96
C ALA A 113 -18.78 -11.68 -6.03
N ARG A 114 -18.87 -12.39 -4.89
CA ARG A 114 -18.42 -13.79 -4.78
C ARG A 114 -16.93 -14.02 -5.06
N ALA A 115 -16.09 -12.98 -4.93
CA ALA A 115 -14.64 -13.14 -5.05
C ALA A 115 -14.12 -14.19 -4.07
N PRO A 116 -13.29 -15.16 -4.52
CA PRO A 116 -12.72 -16.16 -3.62
C PRO A 116 -11.74 -15.51 -2.65
N ILE A 117 -11.78 -15.93 -1.39
CA ILE A 117 -10.90 -15.47 -0.33
C ILE A 117 -10.23 -16.70 0.27
N SER A 118 -8.92 -16.64 0.43
CA SER A 118 -8.14 -17.67 1.11
C SER A 118 -7.29 -17.04 2.20
N VAL A 119 -7.26 -17.68 3.36
CA VAL A 119 -6.42 -17.33 4.50
C VAL A 119 -5.39 -18.43 4.64
N VAL A 120 -4.11 -18.06 4.59
CA VAL A 120 -3.01 -18.99 4.77
C VAL A 120 -2.07 -18.49 5.86
N THR A 121 -1.46 -19.41 6.60
CA THR A 121 -0.37 -19.08 7.52
C THR A 121 0.91 -18.74 6.74
N ILE A 122 1.91 -18.16 7.42
CA ILE A 122 3.18 -17.76 6.79
C ILE A 122 3.99 -18.93 6.21
N ASP A 123 3.83 -20.13 6.76
CA ASP A 123 4.37 -21.40 6.25
C ASP A 123 3.53 -22.00 5.11
N GLY A 124 2.47 -21.32 4.67
CA GLY A 124 1.68 -21.68 3.50
C GLY A 124 0.53 -22.65 3.76
N ARG A 125 0.23 -22.97 5.03
CA ARG A 125 -0.90 -23.84 5.38
C ARG A 125 -2.22 -23.09 5.20
N LEU A 126 -3.17 -23.70 4.48
CA LEU A 126 -4.53 -23.17 4.33
C LEU A 126 -5.28 -23.24 5.66
N VAL A 127 -5.80 -22.09 6.11
CA VAL A 127 -6.59 -21.94 7.33
C VAL A 127 -8.07 -21.89 7.00
N LEU A 128 -8.42 -21.06 6.01
CA LEU A 128 -9.81 -20.83 5.61
C LEU A 128 -9.88 -20.58 4.11
N LYS A 129 -10.94 -21.09 3.48
CA LYS A 129 -11.33 -20.74 2.12
C LYS A 129 -12.81 -20.36 2.11
N THR A 130 -13.11 -19.17 1.63
CA THR A 130 -14.47 -18.63 1.56
C THR A 130 -14.63 -17.76 0.31
N GLN A 131 -15.75 -17.06 0.19
CA GLN A 131 -16.00 -16.08 -0.85
C GLN A 131 -16.64 -14.83 -0.25
N ALA A 132 -16.45 -13.68 -0.89
CA ALA A 132 -17.20 -12.46 -0.56
C ALA A 132 -18.70 -12.66 -0.79
N GLY A 133 -19.51 -11.84 -0.13
CA GLY A 133 -20.94 -11.73 -0.39
C GLY A 133 -21.24 -11.25 -1.81
N THR A 134 -22.52 -11.27 -2.18
CA THR A 134 -22.99 -10.69 -3.45
C THR A 134 -22.85 -9.17 -3.48
N ASP A 135 -22.73 -8.54 -2.32
CA ASP A 135 -22.46 -7.11 -2.12
C ASP A 135 -20.96 -6.77 -2.12
N GLY A 136 -20.09 -7.76 -2.37
CA GLY A 136 -18.64 -7.55 -2.41
C GLY A 136 -18.00 -7.35 -1.03
N ARG A 137 -18.69 -7.71 0.05
CA ARG A 137 -18.16 -7.61 1.43
C ARG A 137 -17.78 -8.96 1.99
N ALA A 138 -16.81 -8.97 2.89
CA ALA A 138 -16.47 -10.14 3.70
C ALA A 138 -15.93 -9.71 5.06
N ASP A 139 -16.23 -10.49 6.10
CA ASP A 139 -15.63 -10.35 7.42
C ASP A 139 -14.97 -11.69 7.76
N ILE A 140 -13.66 -11.64 8.00
CA ILE A 140 -12.83 -12.81 8.32
C ILE A 140 -12.38 -12.67 9.77
N ASP A 141 -12.97 -13.49 10.63
CA ASP A 141 -12.63 -13.56 12.04
C ASP A 141 -11.37 -14.44 12.24
N LEU A 142 -10.30 -13.82 12.76
CA LEU A 142 -9.07 -14.49 13.18
C LEU A 142 -8.98 -14.65 14.70
N SER A 143 -10.01 -14.27 15.47
CA SER A 143 -9.99 -14.24 16.93
C SER A 143 -9.82 -15.61 17.60
N GLN A 144 -10.12 -16.68 16.88
CA GLN A 144 -9.95 -18.06 17.36
C GLN A 144 -8.66 -18.71 16.83
N GLN A 145 -7.84 -17.97 16.08
CA GLN A 145 -6.61 -18.46 15.47
C GLN A 145 -5.42 -18.16 16.38
N HIS A 146 -4.34 -18.94 16.28
CA HIS A 146 -3.15 -18.67 17.09
C HIS A 146 -2.51 -17.31 16.74
N THR A 147 -1.81 -16.71 17.71
CA THR A 147 -0.98 -15.54 17.44
C THR A 147 0.04 -15.86 16.35
N GLY A 148 0.11 -15.03 15.32
CA GLY A 148 0.94 -15.31 14.17
C GLY A 148 0.63 -14.46 12.96
N ILE A 149 1.37 -14.73 11.88
CA ILE A 149 1.21 -14.03 10.61
C ILE A 149 0.27 -14.83 9.71
N TYR A 150 -0.74 -14.14 9.20
CA TYR A 150 -1.71 -14.65 8.23
C TYR A 150 -1.64 -13.83 6.95
N ILE A 151 -1.74 -14.51 5.81
CA ILE A 151 -1.84 -13.90 4.50
C ILE A 151 -3.25 -14.15 4.00
N LEU A 152 -4.00 -13.07 3.76
CA LEU A 152 -5.32 -13.14 3.16
C LEU A 152 -5.19 -12.77 1.69
N ARG A 153 -5.62 -13.67 0.81
CA ARG A 153 -5.56 -13.49 -0.64
C ARG A 153 -6.97 -13.47 -1.22
N THR A 154 -7.23 -12.42 -2.00
CA THR A 154 -8.36 -12.28 -2.91
C THR A 154 -7.82 -12.16 -4.34
N PRO A 155 -8.66 -12.09 -5.39
CA PRO A 155 -8.18 -11.92 -6.76
C PRO A 155 -7.43 -10.59 -7.00
N THR A 156 -7.74 -9.56 -6.21
CA THR A 156 -7.25 -8.18 -6.44
C THR A 156 -6.37 -7.67 -5.30
N ILE A 157 -6.53 -8.21 -4.09
CA ILE A 157 -5.80 -7.78 -2.89
C ILE A 157 -5.14 -8.98 -2.25
N SER A 158 -3.89 -8.81 -1.83
CA SER A 158 -3.25 -9.69 -0.87
C SER A 158 -2.74 -8.85 0.29
N ILE A 159 -3.14 -9.20 1.51
CA ILE A 159 -2.66 -8.53 2.72
C ILE A 159 -1.98 -9.51 3.66
N LYS A 160 -1.02 -8.99 4.42
CA LYS A 160 -0.33 -9.69 5.50
C LYS A 160 -0.77 -9.05 6.81
N VAL A 161 -1.31 -9.86 7.70
CA VAL A 161 -1.81 -9.44 9.00
C VAL A 161 -1.05 -10.17 10.09
N PHE A 162 -0.64 -9.45 11.12
CA PHE A 162 -0.16 -10.06 12.35
C PHE A 162 -1.32 -10.14 13.34
N ASN A 163 -1.87 -11.34 13.51
CA ASN A 163 -2.89 -11.61 14.51
C ASN A 163 -2.22 -11.66 15.88
N LYS A 164 -2.48 -10.66 16.71
CA LYS A 164 -1.89 -10.50 18.04
C LYS A 164 -3.00 -10.68 19.06
N HIS A 165 -3.15 -11.89 19.58
CA HIS A 165 -3.89 -12.09 20.84
C HIS A 165 -3.11 -11.49 21.99
#